data_AF-X1A0Z8-F1
#
_entry.id   AF-X1A0Z8-F1
#
_cell.length_a   1.000
_cell.length_b   1.000
_cell.length_c   1.000
_cell.angle_alpha   90.00
_cell.angle_beta   90.00
_cell.angle_gamma   90.00
#
_symmetry.space_group_name_H-M   'P 1'
#
loop_
_entity.id
_entity.type
_entity.pdbx_description
1 polymer ?
#
loop_
_entity_poly.entity_id
_entity_poly.type
_entity_poly.pdbx_seq_one_letter_code
_entity_poly.pdbx_strand_id
1 'polypeptide(L)'
;MGPSIFETFSKSLNAILNDESVDALLYIFAVPQKPLETFSIPITPHLRELRNLSTKLNKPVITCVFGSRWVLEYFLKHSDKYKIPIMTQISHAIKAFKFMSDFGKSNKN
;
A
#
# COMPACT_ATOMS: atom_id res chain seq x y z
N MET A 1 -2.97 11.50 -12.34
CA MET A 1 -3.36 11.74 -10.93
C MET A 1 -2.21 12.47 -10.26
N GLY A 2 -2.38 13.77 -9.99
CA GLY A 2 -1.33 14.68 -9.51
C GLY A 2 -1.38 14.88 -7.98
N PRO A 3 -1.04 16.09 -7.46
CA PRO A 3 -1.02 16.42 -6.03
C PRO A 3 -2.32 16.09 -5.28
N SER A 4 -3.46 16.13 -5.97
CA SER A 4 -4.77 15.82 -5.40
C SER A 4 -4.85 14.43 -4.75
N ILE A 5 -4.06 13.47 -5.24
CA ILE A 5 -4.05 12.12 -4.65
C ILE A 5 -3.54 12.14 -3.20
N PHE A 6 -2.64 13.07 -2.87
CA PHE A 6 -2.10 13.22 -1.52
C PHE A 6 -3.12 13.87 -0.57
N GLU A 7 -3.92 14.82 -1.07
CA GLU A 7 -5.00 15.44 -0.29
C GLU A 7 -6.19 14.49 -0.07
N THR A 8 -6.50 13.66 -1.07
CA THR A 8 -7.62 12.71 -0.97
C THR A 8 -7.23 11.37 -0.34
N PHE A 9 -5.93 11.09 -0.18
CA PHE A 9 -5.42 9.78 0.22
C PHE A 9 -6.09 9.24 1.48
N SER A 10 -6.01 9.98 2.57
CA SER A 10 -6.56 9.57 3.87
C SER A 10 -8.07 9.35 3.82
N LYS A 11 -8.80 10.22 3.12
CA LYS A 11 -10.25 10.11 2.97
C LYS A 11 -10.64 8.87 2.17
N SER A 12 -9.99 8.65 1.02
CA SER A 12 -10.23 7.49 0.17
C SER A 12 -9.85 6.19 0.87
N LEU A 13 -8.70 6.17 1.54
CA LEU A 13 -8.23 5.00 2.27
C LEU A 13 -9.18 4.61 3.41
N ASN A 14 -9.65 5.59 4.18
CA ASN A 14 -10.65 5.35 5.22
C ASN A 14 -11.96 4.83 4.62
N ALA A 15 -12.48 5.47 3.56
CA ALA A 15 -13.72 5.04 2.94
C ALA A 15 -13.64 3.57 2.45
N ILE A 16 -12.56 3.22 1.74
CA ILE A 16 -12.39 1.88 1.18
C ILE A 16 -12.20 0.82 2.27
N LEU A 17 -11.32 1.05 3.25
CA LEU A 17 -11.04 0.02 4.25
C LEU A 17 -12.19 -0.16 5.26
N ASN A 18 -12.97 0.88 5.56
CA ASN A 18 -14.13 0.74 6.45
C ASN A 18 -15.35 0.06 5.76
N ASP A 19 -15.35 -0.08 4.43
CA ASP A 19 -16.41 -0.79 3.72
C ASP A 19 -16.39 -2.29 4.07
N GLU A 20 -17.51 -2.82 4.59
CA GLU A 20 -17.64 -4.22 5.02
C GLU A 20 -17.47 -5.21 3.85
N SER A 21 -17.72 -4.78 2.62
CA SER A 21 -17.54 -5.61 1.41
C SER A 21 -16.09 -5.73 0.94
N VAL A 22 -15.17 -4.96 1.54
CA VAL A 22 -13.75 -4.97 1.18
C VAL A 22 -12.96 -5.85 2.14
N ASP A 23 -12.44 -6.97 1.65
CA ASP A 23 -11.61 -7.88 2.44
C ASP A 23 -10.12 -7.51 2.46
N ALA A 24 -9.62 -6.86 1.41
CA ALA A 24 -8.20 -6.56 1.22
C ALA A 24 -8.00 -5.35 0.30
N LEU A 25 -6.83 -4.70 0.39
CA LEU A 25 -6.50 -3.54 -0.46
C LEU A 25 -5.15 -3.69 -1.17
N LEU A 26 -5.18 -3.62 -2.50
CA LEU A 26 -3.99 -3.42 -3.33
C LEU A 26 -3.77 -1.92 -3.56
N TYR A 27 -2.76 -1.35 -2.93
CA TYR A 27 -2.39 0.04 -3.15
C TYR A 27 -1.38 0.14 -4.30
N ILE A 28 -1.77 0.77 -5.41
CA ILE A 28 -0.89 0.96 -6.57
C ILE A 28 -0.32 2.38 -6.53
N PHE A 29 1.01 2.47 -6.40
CA PHE A 29 1.73 3.73 -6.46
C PHE A 29 2.52 3.83 -7.75
N ALA A 30 2.18 4.80 -8.60
CA ALA A 30 2.83 5.04 -9.88
C ALA A 30 3.13 6.53 -10.05
N VAL A 31 4.22 6.99 -9.42
CA VAL A 31 4.70 8.37 -9.53
C VAL A 31 6.15 8.37 -10.01
N PRO A 32 6.50 9.13 -11.06
CA PRO A 32 7.89 9.24 -11.51
C PRO A 32 8.79 9.90 -10.46
N GLN A 33 10.10 9.64 -10.56
CA GLN A 33 11.12 10.18 -9.63
C GLN A 33 11.13 11.71 -9.58
N LYS A 34 11.17 12.40 -10.74
CA LYS A 34 11.27 13.87 -10.80
C LYS A 34 10.18 14.58 -9.98
N PRO A 35 8.88 14.23 -10.10
CA PRO A 35 7.84 14.75 -9.22
C PRO A 35 8.09 14.51 -7.73
N LEU A 36 8.51 13.31 -7.33
CA LEU A 36 8.78 13.00 -5.92
C LEU A 36 9.90 13.88 -5.34
N GLU A 37 10.98 14.07 -6.09
CA GLU A 37 12.10 14.92 -5.71
C GLU A 37 11.68 16.40 -5.69
N THR A 38 11.05 16.88 -6.75
CA THR A 38 10.68 18.30 -6.93
C THR A 38 9.71 18.77 -5.86
N PHE A 39 8.73 17.96 -5.52
CA PHE A 39 7.70 18.30 -4.53
C PHE A 39 8.02 17.78 -3.12
N SER A 40 9.18 17.13 -2.93
CA SER A 40 9.62 16.56 -1.65
C SER A 40 8.53 15.77 -0.93
N ILE A 41 7.75 14.99 -1.68
CA ILE A 41 6.50 14.45 -1.17
C ILE A 41 6.79 13.34 -0.15
N PRO A 42 6.45 13.52 1.15
CA PRO A 42 6.77 12.52 2.15
C PRO A 42 5.80 11.34 2.03
N ILE A 43 6.31 10.15 1.70
CA ILE A 43 5.47 8.94 1.62
C ILE A 43 5.29 8.25 2.98
N THR A 44 6.08 8.62 3.98
CA THR A 44 6.02 8.06 5.34
C THR A 44 4.65 8.21 6.01
N PRO A 45 3.96 9.37 5.96
CA PRO A 45 2.62 9.51 6.52
C PRO A 45 1.61 8.56 5.86
N HIS A 46 1.72 8.34 4.55
CA HIS A 46 0.82 7.46 3.80
C HIS A 46 1.02 6.01 4.22
N LEU A 47 2.28 5.55 4.29
CA LEU A 47 2.61 4.20 4.75
C LEU A 47 2.16 3.99 6.20
N ARG A 48 2.36 4.98 7.08
CA ARG A 48 1.87 4.90 8.46
C ARG A 48 0.36 4.72 8.52
N GLU A 49 -0.39 5.50 7.74
CA GLU A 49 -1.86 5.42 7.73
C GLU A 49 -2.36 4.08 7.17
N LEU A 50 -1.78 3.61 6.06
CA LEU A 50 -2.05 2.26 5.51
C LEU A 50 -1.87 1.19 6.57
N ARG A 51 -0.75 1.22 7.30
CA ARG A 51 -0.46 0.22 8.34
C ARG A 51 -1.44 0.31 9.50
N ASN A 52 -1.74 1.53 9.96
CA ASN A 52 -2.64 1.75 11.09
C ASN A 52 -4.05 1.23 10.77
N LEU A 53 -4.60 1.57 9.62
CA LEU A 53 -5.94 1.13 9.22
C LEU A 53 -5.99 -0.36 8.91
N SER A 54 -5.00 -0.89 8.20
CA SER A 54 -4.86 -2.33 7.96
C SER A 54 -4.90 -3.13 9.25
N THR A 55 -4.13 -2.69 10.25
CA THR A 55 -4.05 -3.38 11.55
C THR A 55 -5.33 -3.22 12.36
N LYS A 56 -5.89 -2.00 12.40
CA LYS A 56 -7.13 -1.70 13.14
C LYS A 56 -8.32 -2.53 12.63
N LEU A 57 -8.43 -2.66 11.31
CA LEU A 57 -9.56 -3.31 10.65
C LEU A 57 -9.30 -4.78 10.32
N ASN A 58 -8.09 -5.28 10.61
CA ASN A 58 -7.63 -6.62 10.28
C ASN A 58 -7.78 -6.97 8.79
N LYS A 59 -7.55 -6.00 7.91
CA LYS A 59 -7.63 -6.14 6.45
C LYS A 59 -6.23 -6.05 5.84
N PRO A 60 -5.73 -7.07 5.13
CA PRO A 60 -4.40 -7.05 4.56
C PRO A 60 -4.25 -5.98 3.48
N VAL A 61 -3.10 -5.31 3.46
CA VAL A 61 -2.73 -4.30 2.48
C VAL A 61 -1.40 -4.68 1.85
N ILE A 62 -1.33 -4.66 0.52
CA ILE A 62 -0.09 -4.78 -0.24
C ILE A 62 0.10 -3.52 -1.06
N THR A 63 1.31 -2.98 -1.08
CA THR A 63 1.66 -1.84 -1.93
C THR A 63 2.45 -2.30 -3.14
N CYS A 64 1.98 -1.96 -4.33
CA CYS A 64 2.69 -2.17 -5.59
C CYS A 64 3.27 -0.84 -6.07
N VAL A 65 4.60 -0.74 -6.15
CA VAL A 65 5.32 0.46 -6.56
C VAL A 65 5.80 0.30 -8.00
N PHE A 66 5.35 1.21 -8.86
CA PHE A 66 5.77 1.35 -10.25
C PHE A 66 6.57 2.63 -10.43
N GLY A 67 7.80 2.51 -10.90
CA GLY A 67 8.67 3.65 -11.10
C GLY A 67 10.11 3.23 -11.43
N SER A 68 11.02 4.19 -11.37
CA SER A 68 12.45 3.90 -11.48
C SER A 68 12.96 3.12 -10.26
N ARG A 69 14.14 2.53 -10.37
CA ARG A 69 14.83 1.88 -9.25
C ARG A 69 14.95 2.81 -8.03
N TRP A 70 15.19 4.09 -8.27
CA TRP A 70 15.25 5.10 -7.22
C TRP A 70 13.93 5.20 -6.44
N VAL A 71 12.78 5.19 -7.13
CA VAL A 71 11.46 5.25 -6.47
C VAL A 71 11.23 4.02 -5.61
N LEU A 72 11.62 2.83 -6.09
CA LEU A 72 11.53 1.60 -5.31
C LEU A 72 12.41 1.69 -4.05
N GLU A 73 13.67 2.09 -4.18
CA GLU A 73 14.60 2.24 -3.05
C GLU A 73 14.11 3.27 -2.04
N TYR A 74 13.55 4.38 -2.51
CA TYR A 74 12.90 5.38 -1.69
C TYR A 74 11.74 4.77 -0.87
N PHE A 75 10.85 4.02 -1.51
CA PHE A 75 9.75 3.34 -0.81
C PHE A 75 10.25 2.31 0.21
N LEU A 76 11.20 1.45 -0.18
CA LEU A 76 11.74 0.41 0.69
C LEU A 76 12.38 1.00 1.96
N LYS A 77 13.17 2.08 1.81
CA LYS A 77 13.80 2.79 2.94
C LYS A 77 12.77 3.29 3.96
N HIS A 78 11.60 3.70 3.50
CA HIS A 78 10.55 4.27 4.36
C HIS A 78 9.51 3.23 4.81
N SER A 79 9.38 2.09 4.13
CA SER A 79 8.39 1.04 4.44
C SER A 79 8.83 0.07 5.52
N ASP A 80 10.15 -0.11 5.71
CA ASP A 80 10.71 -1.09 6.65
C ASP A 80 10.12 -0.95 8.06
N LYS A 81 10.06 0.29 8.58
CA LYS A 81 9.48 0.60 9.90
C LYS A 81 8.02 0.16 10.05
N TYR A 82 7.24 0.16 8.97
CA TYR A 82 5.81 -0.12 8.99
C TYR A 82 5.47 -1.55 8.58
N LYS A 83 6.46 -2.36 8.18
CA LYS A 83 6.30 -3.75 7.72
C LYS A 83 5.21 -3.90 6.66
N ILE A 84 5.08 -2.91 5.77
CA ILE A 84 4.14 -2.99 4.64
C ILE A 84 4.81 -3.79 3.51
N PRO A 85 4.14 -4.82 2.96
CA PRO A 85 4.66 -5.55 1.81
C PRO A 85 4.73 -4.63 0.59
N ILE A 86 5.95 -4.42 0.07
CA ILE A 86 6.20 -3.69 -1.17
C ILE A 86 6.48 -4.69 -2.29
N MET A 87 5.80 -4.53 -3.42
CA MET A 87 5.98 -5.35 -4.62
C MET A 87 6.14 -4.46 -5.85
N THR A 88 6.75 -4.99 -6.90
CA THR A 88 6.94 -4.29 -8.19
C THR A 88 6.04 -4.83 -9.30
N GLN A 89 5.30 -5.92 -9.03
CA GLN A 89 4.40 -6.56 -9.98
C GLN A 89 3.07 -6.87 -9.32
N ILE A 90 1.97 -6.51 -10.00
CA ILE A 90 0.60 -6.82 -9.55
C ILE A 90 0.38 -8.33 -9.44
N SER A 91 0.95 -9.11 -10.36
CA SER A 91 0.87 -10.58 -10.34
C SER A 91 1.41 -11.18 -9.02
N HIS A 92 2.50 -10.61 -8.47
CA HIS A 92 3.05 -11.02 -7.18
C HIS A 92 2.12 -10.61 -6.03
N ALA A 93 1.53 -9.42 -6.10
CA ALA A 93 0.58 -8.96 -5.09
C ALA A 93 -0.67 -9.84 -5.03
N ILE A 94 -1.23 -10.21 -6.19
CA ILE A 94 -2.38 -11.12 -6.28
C ILE A 94 -2.02 -12.49 -5.70
N LYS A 95 -0.85 -13.04 -6.05
CA LYS A 95 -0.39 -14.32 -5.47
C LYS A 95 -0.27 -14.25 -3.94
N ALA A 96 0.26 -13.15 -3.41
CA ALA A 96 0.38 -12.96 -1.97
C ALA A 96 -0.98 -12.85 -1.28
N PHE A 97 -1.96 -12.14 -1.87
CA PHE A 97 -3.33 -12.15 -1.33
C PHE A 97 -3.94 -13.55 -1.35
N LYS A 98 -3.74 -14.32 -2.42
CA LYS A 98 -4.18 -15.71 -2.49
C LYS A 98 -3.58 -16.54 -1.35
N PHE A 99 -2.27 -16.47 -1.12
CA PHE A 99 -1.62 -17.18 -0.03
C PHE A 99 -2.15 -16.77 1.36
N MET A 100 -2.39 -15.48 1.60
CA MET A 100 -2.96 -15.00 2.85
C MET A 100 -4.38 -15.54 3.08
N SER A 101 -5.22 -15.54 2.03
CA SER A 101 -6.56 -16.13 2.07
C SER A 101 -6.51 -17.63 2.36
N ASP A 102 -5.68 -18.37 1.64
CA ASP A 102 -5.59 -19.83 1.76
C ASP A 102 -5.07 -20.24 3.14
N PHE A 103 -4.08 -19.52 3.67
CA PHE A 103 -3.59 -19.71 5.04
C PHE A 103 -4.67 -19.41 6.09
N GLY A 104 -5.42 -18.32 5.90
CA GLY A 104 -6.54 -17.96 6.79
C GLY A 104 -7.66 -19.01 6.81
N LYS A 105 -7.90 -19.70 5.70
CA LYS A 105 -8.84 -20.83 5.62
C LYS A 105 -8.28 -22.07 6.31
N SER A 106 -6.99 -22.37 6.12
CA SER A 106 -6.34 -23.53 6.75
C SER A 106 -6.33 -23.47 8.27
N ASN A 107 -6.20 -22.28 8.88
CA ASN A 107 -6.20 -22.12 10.33
C ASN A 107 -7.59 -22.19 10.98
N LYS A 108 -8.67 -22.25 10.19
CA LYS A 108 -10.05 -22.37 10.70
C LYS A 108 -10.58 -23.81 10.69
N ASN A 109 -9.79 -24.75 10.18
CA ASN A 109 -10.02 -26.20 10.24
C ASN A 109 -9.13 -26.81 11.32
#